data_AF-A0A1R3VTJ0-F1
#
_entry.id   AF-A0A1R3VTJ0-F1
#
_cell.length_a   1.000
_cell.length_b   1.000
_cell.length_c   1.000
_cell.angle_alpha   90.00
_cell.angle_beta   90.00
_cell.angle_gamma   90.00
#
_symmetry.space_group_name_H-M   'P 1'
#
loop_
_entity.id
_entity.type
_entity.pdbx_description
1 polymer ?
#
loop_
_entity_poly.entity_id
_entity_poly.type
_entity_poly.pdbx_seq_one_letter_code
_entity_poly.pdbx_strand_id
1 'polypeptide(L)'
;MSYRLSYADGARALRQHPIALGLFPLVLAVVTVGIAIVAASAGVAAVQSVTSFLISAVFITSGFHFVRQSYGVARIGFSYAKASLQPWENRALRLAVYPIWLVGLRPLLSDQGGIGYLGFEVGPAILNGAVFACLEAAAWIAVASVVAVYLRVWSRGVRPTGLMVAPYAVIVVWMIAPIGQIAAASLAFSLVHALQYLACCYRVERNRAGGEGIPGLVTWFYVVVVAACLGIVATRGLPGWLDQTWGTPGQPLLFSALAFVYLNLTHYVTDAVIWKSSGSLLKPRLHSG
;
A
#
# COMPACT_ATOMS: atom_id res chain seq x y z
N MET A 1 -5.19 5.22 -10.92
CA MET A 1 -6.53 4.58 -11.08
C MET A 1 -7.49 4.98 -9.97
N SER A 2 -7.11 4.86 -8.70
CA SER A 2 -7.97 5.20 -7.56
C SER A 2 -8.56 6.61 -7.61
N TYR A 3 -7.75 7.61 -7.99
CA TYR A 3 -8.23 8.97 -8.23
C TYR A 3 -9.31 8.99 -9.33
N ARG A 4 -9.01 8.49 -10.54
CA ARG A 4 -9.99 8.44 -11.63
C ARG A 4 -11.29 7.74 -11.23
N LEU A 5 -11.24 6.66 -10.47
CA LEU A 5 -12.43 5.94 -10.00
C LEU A 5 -13.20 6.71 -8.92
N SER A 6 -12.50 7.35 -7.98
CA SER A 6 -13.13 8.10 -6.88
C SER A 6 -13.77 9.39 -7.36
N TYR A 7 -13.22 10.01 -8.41
CA TYR A 7 -13.76 11.23 -9.00
C TYR A 7 -14.59 10.97 -10.26
N ALA A 8 -14.90 9.70 -10.58
CA ALA A 8 -15.65 9.35 -11.79
C ALA A 8 -17.04 10.03 -11.84
N ASP A 9 -17.69 10.19 -10.69
CA ASP A 9 -18.99 10.87 -10.56
C ASP A 9 -18.85 12.38 -10.22
N GLY A 10 -17.64 12.94 -10.36
CA GLY A 10 -17.33 14.35 -10.14
C GLY A 10 -17.85 14.90 -8.82
N ALA A 11 -18.66 15.97 -8.89
CA ALA A 11 -19.23 16.65 -7.73
C ALA A 11 -20.15 15.77 -6.86
N ARG A 12 -20.70 14.67 -7.38
CA ARG A 12 -21.50 13.74 -6.58
C ARG A 12 -20.62 12.95 -5.61
N ALA A 13 -19.47 12.46 -6.07
CA ALA A 13 -18.53 11.72 -5.22
C ALA A 13 -17.98 12.59 -4.07
N LEU A 14 -17.64 13.86 -4.37
CA LEU A 14 -17.24 14.83 -3.36
C LEU A 14 -18.33 15.08 -2.31
N ARG A 15 -19.61 15.14 -2.71
CA ARG A 15 -20.73 15.29 -1.76
C ARG A 15 -20.94 14.05 -0.89
N GLN A 16 -20.70 12.86 -1.42
CA GLN A 16 -20.84 11.60 -0.68
C GLN A 16 -19.68 11.37 0.30
N HIS A 17 -18.47 11.82 -0.07
CA HIS A 17 -17.26 11.59 0.70
C HIS A 17 -16.41 12.87 0.87
N PRO A 18 -16.97 13.95 1.43
CA PRO A 18 -16.35 15.29 1.43
C PRO A 18 -15.06 15.32 2.25
N ILE A 19 -14.97 14.51 3.31
CA ILE A 19 -13.77 14.44 4.13
C ILE A 19 -12.64 13.77 3.34
N ALA A 20 -12.89 12.60 2.78
CA ALA A 20 -11.86 11.79 2.14
C ALA A 20 -11.36 12.38 0.81
N LEU A 21 -12.27 12.98 0.02
CA LEU A 21 -11.98 13.49 -1.32
C LEU A 21 -11.77 15.01 -1.36
N GLY A 22 -12.11 15.74 -0.29
CA GLY A 22 -11.98 17.20 -0.25
C GLY A 22 -11.11 17.67 0.91
N LEU A 23 -11.65 17.59 2.12
CA LEU A 23 -11.04 18.19 3.30
C LEU A 23 -9.68 17.58 3.65
N PHE A 24 -9.54 16.26 3.62
CA PHE A 24 -8.30 15.58 4.01
C PHE A 24 -7.13 15.91 3.07
N PRO A 25 -7.25 15.79 1.73
CA PRO A 25 -6.20 16.27 0.82
C PRO A 25 -5.87 17.75 1.01
N LEU A 26 -6.88 18.61 1.20
CA LEU A 26 -6.66 20.04 1.40
C LEU A 26 -5.86 20.32 2.68
N VAL A 27 -6.26 19.73 3.81
CA VAL A 27 -5.56 19.86 5.09
C VAL A 27 -4.13 19.34 4.97
N LEU A 28 -3.93 18.18 4.33
CA LEU A 28 -2.60 17.63 4.16
C LEU A 28 -1.73 18.52 3.26
N ALA A 29 -2.29 19.11 2.19
CA ALA A 29 -1.58 20.08 1.35
C ALA A 29 -1.13 21.28 2.18
N VAL A 30 -2.04 21.89 2.96
CA VAL A 30 -1.72 23.02 3.85
C VAL A 30 -0.62 22.66 4.84
N VAL A 31 -0.69 21.48 5.47
CA VAL A 31 0.35 20.99 6.40
C VAL A 31 1.69 20.84 5.68
N THR A 32 1.75 20.19 4.52
CA THR A 32 3.01 20.00 3.77
C THR A 32 3.62 21.32 3.29
N VAL A 33 2.80 22.27 2.85
CA VAL A 33 3.27 23.62 2.46
C VAL A 33 3.77 24.38 3.68
N GLY A 34 3.06 24.31 4.81
CA GLY A 34 3.50 24.91 6.07
C GLY A 34 4.86 24.37 6.53
N ILE A 35 5.07 23.05 6.43
CA ILE A 35 6.37 22.42 6.71
C ILE A 35 7.46 22.96 5.79
N ALA A 36 7.20 23.06 4.48
CA ALA A 36 8.18 23.58 3.53
C ALA A 36 8.55 25.06 3.83
N ILE A 37 7.58 25.89 4.20
CA ILE A 37 7.81 27.29 4.60
C ILE A 37 8.68 27.37 5.86
N VAL A 38 8.34 26.60 6.90
CA VAL A 38 9.13 26.58 8.15
C VAL A 38 10.55 26.12 7.87
N ALA A 39 10.73 25.06 7.07
CA ALA A 39 12.04 24.55 6.70
C ALA A 39 12.87 25.57 5.90
N ALA A 40 12.23 26.36 5.03
CA ALA A 40 12.91 27.43 4.31
C ALA A 40 13.39 28.56 5.24
N SER A 41 12.64 28.87 6.30
CA SER A 41 13.00 29.93 7.26
C SER A 41 13.95 29.50 8.39
N ALA A 42 13.82 28.25 8.87
CA ALA A 42 14.45 27.77 10.10
C ALA A 42 15.33 26.52 9.88
N GLY A 43 15.46 26.06 8.63
CA GLY A 43 16.20 24.86 8.26
C GLY A 43 15.40 23.57 8.42
N VAL A 44 15.85 22.50 7.75
CA VAL A 44 15.19 21.18 7.74
C VAL A 44 15.12 20.56 9.14
N ALA A 45 16.11 20.82 10.00
CA ALA A 45 16.14 20.34 11.37
C ALA A 45 14.90 20.77 12.18
N ALA A 46 14.36 21.97 11.92
CA ALA A 46 13.18 22.48 12.61
C ALA A 46 11.90 21.67 12.31
N VAL A 47 11.87 20.94 11.19
CA VAL A 47 10.71 20.16 10.75
C VAL A 47 10.94 18.65 10.80
N GLN A 48 12.08 18.22 11.34
CA GLN A 48 12.49 16.81 11.37
C GLN A 48 11.40 15.94 12.03
N SER A 49 10.98 16.27 13.25
CA SER A 49 10.05 15.45 14.03
C SER A 49 8.68 15.31 13.37
N VAL A 50 8.12 16.41 12.82
CA VAL A 50 6.81 16.37 12.14
C VAL A 50 6.88 15.59 10.83
N THR A 51 7.97 15.74 10.07
CA THR A 51 8.17 15.03 8.81
C THR A 51 8.36 13.52 9.08
N SER A 52 9.18 13.17 10.06
CA SER A 52 9.38 11.79 10.54
C SER A 52 8.07 11.14 11.00
N PHE A 53 7.23 11.87 11.73
CA PHE A 53 5.91 11.39 12.15
C PHE A 53 5.01 11.09 10.93
N LEU A 54 4.96 12.01 9.96
CA LEU A 54 4.16 11.83 8.75
C LEU A 54 4.64 10.66 7.89
N ILE A 55 5.95 10.48 7.74
CA ILE A 55 6.52 9.33 7.04
C ILE A 55 6.19 8.03 7.80
N SER A 56 6.29 8.03 9.13
CA SER A 56 5.88 6.88 9.96
C SER A 56 4.40 6.53 9.73
N ALA A 57 3.53 7.54 9.67
CA ALA A 57 2.11 7.37 9.37
C ALA A 57 1.89 6.74 7.98
N VAL A 58 2.68 7.13 6.96
CA VAL A 58 2.63 6.48 5.63
C VAL A 58 2.97 5.00 5.73
N PHE A 59 4.05 4.62 6.40
CA PHE A 59 4.43 3.20 6.50
C PHE A 59 3.38 2.37 7.26
N ILE A 60 2.84 2.88 8.36
CA ILE A 60 1.78 2.22 9.14
C ILE A 60 0.53 2.04 8.28
N THR A 61 0.07 3.11 7.64
CA THR A 61 -1.15 3.09 6.83
C THR A 61 -1.00 2.29 5.55
N SER A 62 0.19 2.27 4.93
CA SER A 62 0.54 1.42 3.79
C SER A 62 0.42 -0.07 4.14
N GLY A 63 1.03 -0.47 5.26
CA GLY A 63 0.91 -1.84 5.77
C GLY A 63 -0.54 -2.23 6.02
N PHE A 64 -1.31 -1.35 6.67
CA PHE A 64 -2.74 -1.57 6.94
C PHE A 64 -3.57 -1.67 5.65
N HIS A 65 -3.31 -0.79 4.68
CA HIS A 65 -3.96 -0.79 3.38
C HIS A 65 -3.71 -2.10 2.63
N PHE A 66 -2.45 -2.53 2.57
CA PHE A 66 -2.04 -3.73 1.87
C PHE A 66 -2.66 -5.00 2.47
N VAL A 67 -2.73 -5.12 3.81
CA VAL A 67 -3.33 -6.30 4.43
C VAL A 67 -4.83 -6.44 4.14
N ARG A 68 -5.55 -5.32 4.09
CA ARG A 68 -6.95 -5.31 3.66
C ARG A 68 -7.09 -5.70 2.19
N GLN A 69 -6.20 -5.19 1.34
CA GLN A 69 -6.20 -5.49 -0.08
C GLN A 69 -5.91 -6.97 -0.34
N SER A 70 -4.91 -7.57 0.31
CA SER A 70 -4.56 -8.96 0.10
C SER A 70 -5.70 -9.91 0.45
N TYR A 71 -6.40 -9.65 1.56
CA TYR A 71 -7.63 -10.38 1.89
C TYR A 71 -8.71 -10.18 0.79
N GLY A 72 -8.90 -8.95 0.32
CA GLY A 72 -9.85 -8.64 -0.76
C GLY A 72 -9.54 -9.37 -2.07
N VAL A 73 -8.27 -9.37 -2.50
CA VAL A 73 -7.81 -10.06 -3.72
C VAL A 73 -8.00 -11.57 -3.58
N ALA A 74 -7.65 -12.15 -2.43
CA ALA A 74 -7.89 -13.57 -2.19
C ALA A 74 -9.37 -13.93 -2.25
N ARG A 75 -10.27 -13.09 -1.70
CA ARG A 75 -11.73 -13.26 -1.79
C ARG A 75 -12.23 -13.23 -3.23
N ILE A 76 -11.66 -12.39 -4.10
CA ILE A 76 -11.93 -12.42 -5.54
C ILE A 76 -11.50 -13.77 -6.14
N GLY A 77 -10.33 -14.28 -5.74
CA GLY A 77 -9.87 -15.63 -6.12
C GLY A 77 -10.87 -16.73 -5.77
N PHE A 78 -11.38 -16.75 -4.52
CA PHE A 78 -12.43 -17.67 -4.09
C PHE A 78 -13.71 -17.53 -4.92
N SER A 79 -14.12 -16.30 -5.21
CA SER A 79 -15.29 -16.04 -6.05
C SER A 79 -15.13 -16.58 -7.47
N TYR A 80 -13.95 -16.42 -8.10
CA TYR A 80 -13.70 -16.94 -9.44
C TYR A 80 -13.65 -18.46 -9.49
N ALA A 81 -13.13 -19.11 -8.44
CA ALA A 81 -13.14 -20.55 -8.32
C ALA A 81 -14.50 -21.12 -7.89
N LYS A 82 -15.54 -20.28 -7.75
CA LYS A 82 -16.87 -20.64 -7.22
C LYS A 82 -16.80 -21.36 -5.87
N ALA A 83 -15.80 -21.01 -5.07
CA ALA A 83 -15.50 -21.66 -3.80
C ALA A 83 -16.13 -20.88 -2.64
N SER A 84 -17.01 -21.54 -1.89
CA SER A 84 -17.64 -20.95 -0.71
C SER A 84 -16.78 -21.13 0.53
N LEU A 85 -16.41 -20.03 1.19
CA LEU A 85 -15.80 -20.07 2.51
C LEU A 85 -16.88 -20.17 3.59
N GLN A 86 -16.66 -21.02 4.59
CA GLN A 86 -17.43 -21.02 5.82
C GLN A 86 -17.16 -19.72 6.62
N PRO A 87 -18.08 -19.29 7.50
CA PRO A 87 -17.92 -18.03 8.25
C PRO A 87 -16.60 -17.95 9.03
N TRP A 88 -16.16 -19.05 9.65
CA TRP A 88 -14.91 -19.09 10.39
C TRP A 88 -13.68 -19.07 9.47
N GLU A 89 -13.72 -19.73 8.31
CA GLU A 89 -12.62 -19.72 7.31
C GLU A 89 -12.40 -18.28 6.83
N ASN A 90 -13.50 -17.60 6.53
CA ASN A 90 -13.49 -16.20 6.14
C ASN A 90 -12.94 -15.29 7.26
N ARG A 91 -13.31 -15.56 8.52
CA ARG A 91 -12.80 -14.83 9.68
C ARG A 91 -11.31 -15.08 9.91
N ALA A 92 -10.86 -16.34 9.81
CA ALA A 92 -9.46 -16.73 9.98
C ALA A 92 -8.57 -16.03 8.95
N LEU A 93 -8.91 -16.15 7.66
CA LEU A 93 -8.20 -15.47 6.57
C LEU A 93 -8.12 -13.95 6.76
N ARG A 94 -9.23 -13.32 7.19
CA ARG A 94 -9.28 -11.88 7.45
C ARG A 94 -8.46 -11.46 8.67
N LEU A 95 -8.46 -12.25 9.74
CA LEU A 95 -7.77 -11.88 10.97
C LEU A 95 -6.27 -12.21 10.93
N ALA A 96 -5.89 -13.23 10.16
CA ALA A 96 -4.50 -13.67 10.03
C ALA A 96 -3.56 -12.58 9.51
N VAL A 97 -4.05 -11.63 8.72
CA VAL A 97 -3.19 -10.58 8.16
C VAL A 97 -2.72 -9.54 9.18
N TYR A 98 -3.43 -9.34 10.30
CA TYR A 98 -3.11 -8.27 11.26
C TYR A 98 -1.87 -8.55 12.10
N PRO A 99 -1.69 -9.73 12.72
CA PRO A 99 -0.44 -10.04 13.42
C PRO A 99 0.77 -9.97 12.50
N ILE A 100 0.61 -10.42 11.25
CA ILE A 100 1.67 -10.36 10.24
C ILE A 100 2.04 -8.89 9.94
N TRP A 101 1.06 -8.01 9.76
CA TRP A 101 1.30 -6.56 9.60
C TRP A 101 2.04 -5.94 10.79
N LEU A 102 1.63 -6.26 12.01
CA LEU A 102 2.26 -5.71 13.22
C LEU A 102 3.73 -6.12 13.33
N VAL A 103 4.08 -7.36 12.99
CA VAL A 103 5.49 -7.80 12.91
C VAL A 103 6.25 -7.01 11.86
N GLY A 104 5.63 -6.72 10.71
CA GLY A 104 6.23 -5.89 9.66
C GLY A 104 6.56 -4.46 10.10
N LEU A 105 5.92 -3.95 11.16
CA LEU A 105 6.23 -2.65 11.76
C LEU A 105 7.41 -2.71 12.74
N ARG A 106 8.06 -3.86 12.92
CA ARG A 106 9.22 -4.01 13.83
C ARG A 106 10.30 -2.96 13.61
N PRO A 107 10.77 -2.70 12.37
CA PRO A 107 11.83 -1.72 12.18
C PRO A 107 11.41 -0.28 12.54
N LEU A 108 10.09 0.00 12.55
CA LEU A 108 9.52 1.30 12.89
C LEU A 108 9.23 1.45 14.40
N LEU A 109 8.73 0.40 15.04
CA LEU A 109 8.17 0.48 16.39
C LEU A 109 9.08 -0.13 17.46
N SER A 110 10.11 -0.91 17.10
CA SER A 110 11.03 -1.51 18.06
C SER A 110 12.01 -0.47 18.60
N ASP A 111 12.31 -0.57 19.89
CA ASP A 111 13.45 0.07 20.58
C ASP A 111 14.83 -0.23 19.96
N GLN A 112 14.98 -1.41 19.37
CA GLN A 112 16.15 -1.85 18.59
C GLN A 112 15.97 -1.61 17.08
N GLY A 113 14.85 -0.98 16.70
CA GLY A 113 14.55 -0.59 15.35
C GLY A 113 15.26 0.71 14.96
N GLY A 114 15.05 1.13 13.73
CA GLY A 114 15.68 2.32 13.18
C GLY A 114 15.64 2.25 11.67
N ILE A 115 14.81 3.11 11.07
CA ILE A 115 14.74 3.25 9.61
C ILE A 115 15.06 4.69 9.26
N GLY A 116 16.06 4.88 8.40
CA GLY A 116 16.24 6.14 7.68
C GLY A 116 15.46 6.13 6.37
N TYR A 117 14.67 7.17 6.10
CA TYR A 117 14.02 7.38 4.81
C TYR A 117 14.22 8.82 4.34
N LEU A 118 14.88 9.01 3.18
CA LEU A 118 15.16 10.32 2.58
C LEU A 118 15.80 11.34 3.56
N GLY A 119 16.68 10.88 4.46
CA GLY A 119 17.33 11.72 5.47
C GLY A 119 16.54 11.90 6.78
N PHE A 120 15.37 11.27 6.90
CA PHE A 120 14.55 11.30 8.11
C PHE A 120 14.64 9.99 8.87
N GLU A 121 14.84 10.07 10.18
CA GLU A 121 14.70 8.93 11.09
C GLU A 121 13.22 8.67 11.34
N VAL A 122 12.79 7.43 11.17
CA VAL A 122 11.38 7.05 11.11
C VAL A 122 11.12 6.00 12.19
N GLY A 123 10.17 6.30 13.09
CA GLY A 123 9.75 5.39 14.14
C GLY A 123 9.89 5.94 15.56
N PRO A 124 8.84 5.93 16.39
CA PRO A 124 8.92 6.40 17.77
C PRO A 124 9.54 5.39 18.74
N ALA A 125 9.94 4.19 18.27
CA ALA A 125 10.63 3.17 19.07
C ALA A 125 9.91 2.83 20.39
N ILE A 126 8.59 2.57 20.32
CA ILE A 126 7.68 2.46 21.48
C ILE A 126 7.49 1.03 22.02
N LEU A 127 7.91 0.00 21.29
CA LEU A 127 7.73 -1.41 21.67
C LEU A 127 9.08 -2.06 21.95
N ASN A 128 9.14 -2.89 22.99
CA ASN A 128 10.32 -3.67 23.31
C ASN A 128 10.35 -5.01 22.56
N GLY A 129 11.51 -5.67 22.58
CA GLY A 129 11.70 -6.97 21.93
C GLY A 129 10.76 -8.10 22.42
N ALA A 130 10.32 -8.07 23.68
CA ALA A 130 9.42 -9.10 24.21
C ALA A 130 8.02 -9.02 23.57
N VAL A 131 7.49 -7.80 23.37
CA VAL A 131 6.23 -7.59 22.65
C VAL A 131 6.35 -8.12 21.22
N PHE A 132 7.47 -7.87 20.54
CA PHE A 132 7.70 -8.39 19.19
C PHE A 132 7.80 -9.91 19.13
N ALA A 133 8.42 -10.57 20.10
CA ALA A 133 8.43 -12.03 20.18
C ALA A 133 7.01 -12.60 20.27
N CYS A 134 6.12 -11.98 21.05
CA CYS A 134 4.71 -12.37 21.11
C CYS A 134 3.98 -12.14 19.78
N LEU A 135 4.24 -11.01 19.11
CA LEU A 135 3.67 -10.70 17.79
C LEU A 135 4.15 -11.68 16.72
N GLU A 136 5.42 -12.08 16.74
CA GLU A 136 6.00 -13.08 15.84
C GLU A 136 5.35 -14.45 16.02
N ALA A 137 5.16 -14.90 17.26
CA ALA A 137 4.42 -16.12 17.55
C ALA A 137 2.98 -16.05 17.03
N ALA A 138 2.29 -14.92 17.27
CA ALA A 138 0.93 -14.69 16.76
C ALA A 138 0.89 -14.66 15.21
N ALA A 139 1.91 -14.10 14.56
CA ALA A 139 2.03 -14.09 13.11
C ALA A 139 2.23 -15.50 12.54
N TRP A 140 3.03 -16.36 13.16
CA TRP A 140 3.18 -17.76 12.73
C TRP A 140 1.90 -18.57 12.94
N ILE A 141 1.18 -18.36 14.04
CA ILE A 141 -0.15 -18.95 14.25
C ILE A 141 -1.11 -18.49 13.15
N ALA A 142 -1.07 -17.21 12.79
CA ALA A 142 -1.87 -16.67 11.69
C ALA A 142 -1.52 -17.32 10.34
N VAL A 143 -0.23 -17.48 10.01
CA VAL A 143 0.20 -18.20 8.80
C VAL A 143 -0.30 -19.64 8.79
N ALA A 144 -0.14 -20.36 9.91
CA ALA A 144 -0.64 -21.73 10.05
C ALA A 144 -2.17 -21.79 9.84
N SER A 145 -2.92 -20.80 10.35
CA SER A 145 -4.38 -20.73 10.15
C SER A 145 -4.76 -20.53 8.69
N VAL A 146 -4.00 -19.72 7.92
CA VAL A 146 -4.21 -19.52 6.49
C VAL A 146 -3.96 -20.82 5.74
N VAL A 147 -2.85 -21.52 6.04
CA VAL A 147 -2.53 -22.83 5.46
C VAL A 147 -3.63 -23.85 5.76
N ALA A 148 -4.09 -23.94 7.01
CA ALA A 148 -5.15 -24.85 7.41
C ALA A 148 -6.47 -24.58 6.65
N VAL A 149 -6.83 -23.31 6.44
CA VAL A 149 -7.99 -22.96 5.61
C VAL A 149 -7.80 -23.43 4.17
N TYR A 150 -6.63 -23.21 3.57
CA TYR A 150 -6.36 -23.65 2.19
C TYR A 150 -6.38 -25.18 2.04
N LEU A 151 -5.81 -25.92 2.98
CA LEU A 151 -5.86 -27.38 2.99
C LEU A 151 -7.30 -27.89 3.10
N ARG A 152 -8.14 -27.23 3.91
CA ARG A 152 -9.57 -27.56 4.02
C ARG A 152 -10.38 -27.18 2.79
N VAL A 153 -10.05 -26.09 2.12
CA VAL A 153 -10.64 -25.74 0.82
C VAL A 153 -10.27 -26.80 -0.21
N TRP A 154 -9.01 -27.23 -0.22
CA TRP A 154 -8.53 -28.29 -1.11
C TRP A 154 -9.21 -29.63 -0.82
N SER A 155 -9.37 -30.02 0.45
CA SER A 155 -10.06 -31.28 0.79
C SER A 155 -11.53 -31.31 0.33
N ARG A 156 -12.14 -30.15 0.07
CA ARG A 156 -13.48 -30.01 -0.54
C ARG A 156 -13.46 -29.99 -2.09
N GLY A 157 -12.33 -30.34 -2.71
CA GLY A 157 -12.17 -30.45 -4.16
C GLY A 157 -11.78 -29.15 -4.88
N VAL A 158 -11.59 -28.04 -4.16
CA VAL A 158 -11.21 -26.76 -4.77
C VAL A 158 -9.70 -26.55 -4.66
N ARG A 159 -8.99 -26.59 -5.79
CA ARG A 159 -7.54 -26.30 -5.81
C ARG A 159 -7.27 -24.81 -5.59
N PRO A 160 -6.46 -24.41 -4.59
CA PRO A 160 -6.09 -23.01 -4.41
C PRO A 160 -5.35 -22.47 -5.64
N THR A 161 -5.80 -21.32 -6.15
CA THR A 161 -5.16 -20.68 -7.29
C THR A 161 -4.12 -19.65 -6.84
N GLY A 162 -3.23 -19.25 -7.75
CA GLY A 162 -2.27 -18.17 -7.48
C GLY A 162 -2.95 -16.88 -7.00
N LEU A 163 -4.15 -16.55 -7.50
CA LEU A 163 -4.89 -15.37 -7.06
C LEU A 163 -5.37 -15.45 -5.60
N MET A 164 -5.57 -16.67 -5.08
CA MET A 164 -5.90 -16.87 -3.67
C MET A 164 -4.64 -16.80 -2.79
N VAL A 165 -3.59 -17.53 -3.18
CA VAL A 165 -2.42 -17.78 -2.32
C VAL A 165 -1.41 -16.63 -2.38
N ALA A 166 -1.15 -16.06 -3.57
CA ALA A 166 -0.10 -15.07 -3.77
C ALA A 166 -0.22 -13.83 -2.86
N PRO A 167 -1.42 -13.26 -2.60
CA PRO A 167 -1.52 -12.12 -1.69
C PRO A 167 -1.05 -12.43 -0.26
N TYR A 168 -1.34 -13.62 0.27
CA TYR A 168 -0.87 -14.04 1.59
C TYR A 168 0.62 -14.37 1.58
N ALA A 169 1.09 -15.07 0.56
CA ALA A 169 2.52 -15.37 0.41
C ALA A 169 3.35 -14.09 0.37
N VAL A 170 2.89 -13.07 -0.38
CA VAL A 170 3.57 -11.78 -0.44
C VAL A 170 3.56 -11.07 0.91
N ILE A 171 2.45 -11.06 1.67
CA ILE A 171 2.45 -10.46 3.02
C ILE A 171 3.45 -11.18 3.93
N VAL A 172 3.49 -12.51 3.92
CA VAL A 172 4.42 -13.29 4.76
C VAL A 172 5.87 -12.96 4.39
N VAL A 173 6.20 -12.99 3.11
CA VAL A 173 7.54 -12.63 2.63
C VAL A 173 7.87 -11.17 2.94
N TRP A 174 6.90 -10.27 2.86
CA TRP A 174 7.11 -8.84 3.09
C TRP A 174 7.34 -8.50 4.55
N MET A 175 6.52 -9.05 5.45
CA MET A 175 6.43 -8.57 6.83
C MET A 175 7.13 -9.47 7.84
N ILE A 176 7.37 -10.75 7.50
CA ILE A 176 8.04 -11.70 8.39
C ILE A 176 9.46 -11.99 7.93
N ALA A 177 9.72 -12.04 6.61
CA ALA A 177 11.06 -12.36 6.15
C ALA A 177 12.03 -11.22 6.51
N PRO A 178 13.21 -11.53 7.09
CA PRO A 178 14.23 -10.54 7.43
C PRO A 178 14.97 -10.10 6.17
N ILE A 179 14.26 -9.49 5.22
CA ILE A 179 14.87 -8.87 4.05
C ILE A 179 15.52 -7.59 4.56
N GLY A 180 16.78 -7.72 4.96
CA GLY A 180 17.56 -6.76 5.75
C GLY A 180 17.78 -5.38 5.14
N GLN A 181 17.07 -4.99 4.08
CA GLN A 181 17.06 -3.61 3.58
C GLN A 181 15.67 -3.20 3.12
N ILE A 182 14.98 -2.45 3.98
CA ILE A 182 13.68 -1.83 3.72
C ILE A 182 13.67 -1.05 2.41
N ALA A 183 14.78 -0.44 1.97
CA ALA A 183 14.81 0.31 0.71
C ALA A 183 14.64 -0.58 -0.54
N ALA A 184 15.38 -1.69 -0.62
CA ALA A 184 15.29 -2.65 -1.72
C ALA A 184 13.95 -3.41 -1.69
N ALA A 185 13.52 -3.79 -0.48
CA ALA A 185 12.20 -4.32 -0.21
C ALA A 185 11.10 -3.34 -0.67
N SER A 186 11.11 -2.08 -0.22
CA SER A 186 10.09 -1.07 -0.55
C SER A 186 9.94 -0.87 -2.06
N LEU A 187 11.04 -0.86 -2.81
CA LEU A 187 11.03 -0.68 -4.26
C LEU A 187 10.49 -1.92 -4.99
N ALA A 188 11.03 -3.10 -4.69
CA ALA A 188 10.55 -4.35 -5.28
C ALA A 188 9.08 -4.62 -4.91
N PHE A 189 8.65 -4.25 -3.71
CA PHE A 189 7.29 -4.48 -3.25
C PHE A 189 6.30 -3.44 -3.75
N SER A 190 6.69 -2.16 -3.83
CA SER A 190 5.88 -1.15 -4.54
C SER A 190 5.66 -1.56 -5.99
N LEU A 191 6.68 -2.16 -6.62
CA LEU A 191 6.57 -2.73 -7.96
C LEU A 191 5.59 -3.91 -8.00
N VAL A 192 5.74 -4.91 -7.12
CA VAL A 192 4.82 -6.08 -7.07
C VAL A 192 3.38 -5.64 -6.77
N HIS A 193 3.19 -4.68 -5.87
CA HIS A 193 1.90 -4.09 -5.57
C HIS A 193 1.31 -3.34 -6.77
N ALA A 194 2.12 -2.54 -7.46
CA ALA A 194 1.72 -1.89 -8.70
C ALA A 194 1.34 -2.91 -9.78
N LEU A 195 2.04 -4.04 -9.89
CA LEU A 195 1.71 -5.14 -10.81
C LEU A 195 0.36 -5.80 -10.47
N GLN A 196 0.02 -5.97 -9.18
CA GLN A 196 -1.29 -6.46 -8.76
C GLN A 196 -2.41 -5.50 -9.20
N TYR A 197 -2.21 -4.20 -9.00
CA TYR A 197 -3.12 -3.17 -9.50
C TYR A 197 -3.20 -3.19 -11.02
N LEU A 198 -2.08 -3.35 -11.71
CA LEU A 198 -2.00 -3.40 -13.16
C LEU A 198 -2.84 -4.53 -13.73
N ALA A 199 -2.74 -5.73 -13.16
CA ALA A 199 -3.53 -6.89 -13.61
C ALA A 199 -5.03 -6.63 -13.44
N CYS A 200 -5.44 -6.01 -12.33
CA CYS A 200 -6.83 -5.63 -12.10
C CYS A 200 -7.29 -4.52 -13.08
N CYS A 201 -6.47 -3.49 -13.26
CA CYS A 201 -6.75 -2.36 -14.15
C CYS A 201 -6.85 -2.82 -15.61
N TYR A 202 -5.88 -3.60 -16.08
CA TYR A 202 -5.88 -4.20 -17.40
C TYR A 202 -7.18 -4.96 -17.64
N ARG A 203 -7.62 -5.77 -16.68
CA ARG A 203 -8.88 -6.52 -16.80
C ARG A 203 -10.12 -5.62 -16.83
N VAL A 204 -10.16 -4.57 -16.00
CA VAL A 204 -11.26 -3.59 -16.00
C VAL A 204 -11.34 -2.86 -17.32
N GLU A 205 -10.22 -2.34 -17.81
CA GLU A 205 -10.17 -1.63 -19.09
C GLU A 205 -10.49 -2.59 -20.24
N ARG A 206 -9.98 -3.83 -20.22
CA ARG A 206 -10.29 -4.86 -21.24
C ARG A 206 -11.78 -5.17 -21.31
N ASN A 207 -12.43 -5.29 -20.16
CA ASN A 207 -13.88 -5.50 -20.11
C ASN A 207 -14.65 -4.28 -20.61
N ARG A 208 -14.16 -3.06 -20.36
CA ARG A 208 -14.79 -1.81 -20.83
C ARG A 208 -14.65 -1.61 -22.34
N ALA A 209 -13.51 -1.98 -22.91
CA ALA A 209 -13.20 -1.81 -24.33
C ALA A 209 -13.76 -2.96 -25.21
N GLY A 210 -14.53 -3.90 -24.65
CA GLY A 210 -15.00 -5.07 -25.40
C GLY A 210 -13.89 -6.04 -25.84
N GLY A 211 -12.68 -5.89 -25.30
CA GLY A 211 -11.53 -6.74 -25.60
C GLY A 211 -10.66 -6.31 -26.78
N GLU A 212 -11.09 -5.34 -27.60
CA GLU A 212 -10.33 -4.85 -28.76
C GLU A 212 -9.42 -3.66 -28.38
N GLY A 213 -8.24 -3.59 -29.00
CA GLY A 213 -7.36 -2.41 -28.93
C GLY A 213 -6.55 -2.22 -27.64
N ILE A 214 -6.58 -3.16 -26.67
CA ILE A 214 -5.78 -3.01 -25.44
C ILE A 214 -4.36 -3.55 -25.63
N PRO A 215 -3.31 -2.78 -25.27
CA PRO A 215 -1.94 -3.27 -25.27
C PRO A 215 -1.78 -4.57 -24.46
N GLY A 216 -0.95 -5.49 -24.95
CA GLY A 216 -0.68 -6.75 -24.28
C GLY A 216 -0.03 -6.57 -22.90
N LEU A 217 -0.04 -7.64 -22.10
CA LEU A 217 0.55 -7.67 -20.75
C LEU A 217 2.01 -7.20 -20.73
N VAL A 218 2.76 -7.52 -21.79
CA VAL A 218 4.17 -7.12 -21.96
C VAL A 218 4.30 -5.59 -22.04
N THR A 219 3.46 -4.91 -22.81
CA THR A 219 3.47 -3.44 -22.89
C THR A 219 3.16 -2.81 -21.53
N TRP A 220 2.18 -3.35 -20.82
CA TRP A 220 1.85 -2.90 -19.47
C TRP A 220 3.00 -3.12 -18.49
N PHE A 221 3.69 -4.26 -18.57
CA PHE A 221 4.88 -4.53 -17.78
C PHE A 221 5.97 -3.47 -18.05
N TYR A 222 6.26 -3.16 -19.33
CA TYR A 222 7.22 -2.12 -19.68
C TYR A 222 6.83 -0.75 -19.12
N VAL A 223 5.56 -0.35 -19.24
CA VAL A 223 5.05 0.91 -18.68
C VAL A 223 5.31 0.98 -17.17
N VAL A 224 5.05 -0.12 -16.44
CA VAL A 224 5.26 -0.16 -14.99
C VAL A 224 6.74 -0.10 -14.62
N VAL A 225 7.60 -0.84 -15.33
CA VAL A 225 9.05 -0.81 -15.08
C VAL A 225 9.61 0.59 -15.36
N VAL A 226 9.25 1.20 -16.49
CA VAL A 226 9.68 2.57 -16.83
C VAL A 226 9.17 3.58 -15.79
N ALA A 227 7.90 3.50 -15.41
CA ALA A 227 7.34 4.38 -14.38
C ALA A 227 8.04 4.19 -13.02
N ALA A 228 8.39 2.96 -12.65
CA ALA A 228 9.14 2.69 -11.42
C ALA A 228 10.55 3.30 -11.47
N CYS A 229 11.27 3.12 -12.57
CA CYS A 229 12.59 3.71 -12.77
C CYS A 229 12.53 5.25 -12.73
N LEU A 230 11.60 5.86 -13.45
CA LEU A 230 11.39 7.31 -13.42
C LEU A 230 10.99 7.82 -12.03
N GLY A 231 10.18 7.06 -11.30
CA GLY A 231 9.83 7.36 -9.91
C GLY A 231 11.05 7.40 -9.00
N ILE A 232 11.98 6.43 -9.13
CA ILE A 232 13.23 6.40 -8.36
C ILE A 232 14.08 7.64 -8.67
N VAL A 233 14.25 7.95 -9.96
CA VAL A 233 15.02 9.12 -10.39
C VAL A 233 14.39 10.41 -9.86
N ALA A 234 13.08 10.58 -10.01
CA ALA A 234 12.38 11.80 -9.60
C ALA A 234 12.33 12.00 -8.08
N THR A 235 12.23 10.93 -7.30
CA THR A 235 12.05 11.03 -5.83
C THR A 235 13.34 10.93 -5.03
N ARG A 236 14.38 10.29 -5.58
CA ARG A 236 15.64 10.07 -4.86
C ARG A 236 16.86 10.55 -5.64
N GLY A 237 16.95 10.20 -6.92
CA GLY A 237 18.13 10.50 -7.75
C GLY A 237 18.33 12.01 -7.95
N LEU A 238 17.38 12.65 -8.63
CA LEU A 238 17.42 14.09 -8.92
C LEU A 238 17.43 14.94 -7.64
N PRO A 239 16.57 14.70 -6.63
CA PRO A 239 16.60 15.48 -5.38
C PRO A 239 17.92 15.34 -4.62
N GLY A 240 18.47 14.12 -4.53
CA GLY A 240 19.76 13.89 -3.87
C GLY A 240 20.92 14.56 -4.60
N TRP A 241 20.89 14.60 -5.94
CA TRP A 241 21.87 15.35 -6.72
C TRP A 241 21.74 16.87 -6.53
N LEU A 242 20.51 17.40 -6.53
CA LEU A 242 20.25 18.82 -6.26
C LEU A 242 20.73 19.21 -4.86
N ASP A 243 20.51 18.38 -3.85
CA ASP A 243 20.98 18.63 -2.48
C ASP A 243 22.51 18.72 -2.36
N GLN A 244 23.24 17.99 -3.21
CA GLN A 244 24.72 18.01 -3.21
C GLN A 244 25.29 19.18 -4.01
N THR A 245 24.52 19.73 -4.96
CA THR A 245 25.01 20.70 -5.95
C THR A 245 24.49 22.11 -5.71
N TRP A 246 23.32 22.26 -5.09
CA TRP A 246 22.71 23.56 -4.79
C TRP A 246 22.86 23.91 -3.31
N GLY A 247 23.06 25.20 -3.02
CA GLY A 247 23.31 25.75 -1.68
C GLY A 247 22.11 25.72 -0.72
N THR A 248 21.19 24.78 -0.88
CA THR A 248 20.00 24.59 -0.04
C THR A 248 19.97 23.18 0.56
N PRO A 249 20.90 22.82 1.46
CA PRO A 249 21.06 21.44 1.91
C PRO A 249 19.77 20.86 2.52
N GLY A 250 19.32 19.73 1.98
CA GLY A 250 18.21 18.92 2.47
C GLY A 250 16.82 19.36 2.01
N GLN A 251 16.69 20.50 1.31
CA GLN A 251 15.38 21.00 0.85
C GLN A 251 14.80 20.14 -0.29
N PRO A 252 15.55 19.83 -1.37
CA PRO A 252 15.16 18.82 -2.35
C PRO A 252 14.70 17.47 -1.77
N LEU A 253 15.45 16.86 -0.84
CA LEU A 253 15.01 15.61 -0.20
C LEU A 253 13.75 15.78 0.66
N LEU A 254 13.61 16.91 1.37
CA LEU A 254 12.39 17.24 2.09
C LEU A 254 11.19 17.36 1.14
N PHE A 255 11.34 17.99 -0.03
CA PHE A 255 10.28 18.06 -1.03
C PHE A 255 9.82 16.66 -1.45
N SER A 256 10.76 15.76 -1.74
CA SER A 256 10.43 14.36 -2.06
C SER A 256 9.73 13.64 -0.92
N ALA A 257 10.16 13.86 0.32
CA ALA A 257 9.52 13.27 1.49
C ALA A 257 8.08 13.78 1.67
N LEU A 258 7.85 15.08 1.50
CA LEU A 258 6.51 15.68 1.59
C LEU A 258 5.60 15.25 0.44
N ALA A 259 6.13 15.15 -0.79
CA ALA A 259 5.41 14.61 -1.93
C ALA A 259 5.03 13.14 -1.69
N PHE A 260 5.97 12.33 -1.17
CA PHE A 260 5.71 10.94 -0.78
C PHE A 260 4.61 10.85 0.27
N VAL A 261 4.67 11.66 1.32
CA VAL A 261 3.63 11.75 2.37
C VAL A 261 2.29 12.13 1.78
N TYR A 262 2.25 13.21 1.02
CA TYR A 262 1.03 13.74 0.43
C TYR A 262 0.36 12.68 -0.44
N LEU A 263 1.08 12.13 -1.41
CA LEU A 263 0.54 11.17 -2.37
C LEU A 263 0.04 9.88 -1.71
N ASN A 264 0.78 9.34 -0.74
CA ASN A 264 0.40 8.07 -0.12
C ASN A 264 -0.76 8.22 0.86
N LEU A 265 -0.74 9.20 1.76
CA LEU A 265 -1.83 9.36 2.73
C LEU A 265 -3.15 9.73 2.04
N THR A 266 -3.11 10.62 1.05
CA THR A 266 -4.29 10.93 0.23
C THR A 266 -4.78 9.72 -0.55
N HIS A 267 -3.88 8.93 -1.12
CA HIS A 267 -4.22 7.68 -1.81
C HIS A 267 -4.93 6.69 -0.88
N TYR A 268 -4.42 6.43 0.32
CA TYR A 268 -5.03 5.46 1.24
C TYR A 268 -6.40 5.90 1.74
N VAL A 269 -6.58 7.19 2.01
CA VAL A 269 -7.90 7.74 2.38
C VAL A 269 -8.89 7.65 1.22
N THR A 270 -8.44 7.94 0.00
CA THR A 270 -9.23 7.79 -1.23
C THR A 270 -9.61 6.33 -1.47
N ASP A 271 -8.67 5.41 -1.33
CA ASP A 271 -8.90 3.98 -1.49
C ASP A 271 -9.90 3.44 -0.46
N ALA A 272 -9.84 3.92 0.78
CA ALA A 272 -10.78 3.52 1.82
C ALA A 272 -12.24 3.81 1.45
N VAL A 273 -12.49 4.82 0.61
CA VAL A 273 -13.80 5.12 0.04
C VAL A 273 -14.18 4.11 -1.05
N ILE A 274 -13.29 3.86 -2.01
CA ILE A 274 -13.54 2.92 -3.12
C ILE A 274 -13.84 1.52 -2.59
N TRP A 275 -13.04 1.03 -1.64
CA TRP A 275 -13.21 -0.32 -1.11
C TRP A 275 -14.48 -0.47 -0.25
N LYS A 276 -15.08 0.63 0.21
CA LYS A 276 -16.39 0.63 0.89
C LYS A 276 -17.56 0.62 -0.09
N SER A 277 -17.38 0.97 -1.37
CA SER A 277 -18.46 1.11 -2.35
C SER A 277 -19.03 -0.23 -2.91
N SER A 278 -18.90 -1.33 -2.16
CA SER A 278 -19.50 -2.65 -2.44
C SER A 278 -19.05 -3.35 -3.73
N GLY A 279 -17.96 -2.91 -4.37
CA GLY A 279 -17.40 -3.56 -5.56
C GLY A 279 -18.29 -3.49 -6.81
N SER A 280 -19.28 -2.59 -6.84
CA SER A 280 -20.12 -2.32 -8.03
C SER A 280 -19.30 -1.91 -9.25
N LEU A 281 -18.10 -1.35 -9.03
CA LEU A 281 -17.15 -0.98 -10.08
C LEU A 281 -16.33 -2.15 -10.63
N LEU A 282 -16.22 -3.26 -9.89
CA LEU A 282 -15.41 -4.44 -10.25
C LEU A 282 -16.25 -5.59 -10.81
N LYS A 283 -17.55 -5.60 -10.52
CA LYS A 283 -18.48 -6.54 -11.14
C LYS A 283 -18.78 -6.06 -12.56
N PRO A 284 -18.70 -6.92 -13.59
CA PRO A 284 -19.25 -6.59 -14.89
C PRO A 284 -20.68 -6.09 -14.67
N ARG A 285 -21.06 -4.96 -15.29
CA ARG A 285 -22.48 -4.69 -15.50
C ARG A 285 -22.93 -5.82 -16.42
N LEU A 286 -23.49 -6.87 -15.85
CA LEU A 286 -24.31 -7.79 -16.62
C LEU A 286 -25.40 -6.89 -17.18
N HIS A 287 -25.32 -6.59 -18.47
CA HIS A 287 -26.41 -5.95 -19.16
C HIS A 287 -27.63 -6.82 -18.87
N SER A 288 -28.54 -6.29 -18.06
CA SER A 288 -29.92 -6.76 -18.03
C SER A 288 -30.43 -6.58 -19.44
N GLY A 289 -30.44 -7.69 -20.19
CA GLY A 289 -31.20 -7.80 -21.43
C GLY A 289 -32.68 -7.59 -21.17
#